data_AF-K1RFF8-F1
#
_entry.id   AF-K1RFF8-F1
#
_cell.length_a   1.000
_cell.length_b   1.000
_cell.length_c   1.000
_cell.angle_alpha   90.00
_cell.angle_beta   90.00
_cell.angle_gamma   90.00
#
_symmetry.space_group_name_H-M   'P 1'
#
loop_
_entity.id
_entity.type
_entity.pdbx_description
1 polymer ?
#
loop_
_entity_poly.entity_id
_entity_poly.type
_entity_poly.pdbx_seq_one_letter_code
_entity_poly.pdbx_strand_id
1 'polypeptide(L)' 'MKDTACIAIDLGATSGRVILAKMKHGRLETEILNRFPNVIKEIDGRCYWDIYSLFNSIKEGLE' A
#
# COMPACT_ATOMS: atom_id res chain seq x y z
N MET A 1 -0.26 -1.86 -27.08
CA MET A 1 0.18 -1.24 -25.81
C MET A 1 1.33 -2.07 -25.27
N LYS A 2 2.38 -1.43 -24.76
CA LYS A 2 3.53 -2.12 -24.18
C LYS A 2 3.12 -2.72 -22.83
N ASP A 3 3.55 -3.94 -22.54
CA ASP A 3 3.36 -4.51 -21.21
C ASP A 3 4.01 -3.59 -20.19
N THR A 4 3.22 -3.17 -19.21
CA THR A 4 3.62 -2.19 -18.19
C THR A 4 3.17 -2.70 -16.83
N ALA A 5 4.01 -2.53 -15.82
CA ALA A 5 3.67 -2.82 -14.43
C ALA A 5 3.87 -1.57 -13.58
N CYS A 6 2.98 -1.35 -12.62
CA CYS A 6 3.12 -0.32 -11.60
C CYS A 6 2.71 -0.87 -10.22
N ILE A 7 3.22 -0.21 -9.18
CA ILE A 7 2.78 -0.43 -7.81
C ILE A 7 1.92 0.76 -7.40
N ALA A 8 0.73 0.47 -6.88
CA ALA A 8 -0.10 1.44 -6.18
C ALA A 8 -0.01 1.20 -4.67
N ILE A 9 0.25 2.26 -3.92
CA ILE A 9 0.23 2.27 -2.46
C ILE A 9 -0.97 3.10 -2.04
N ASP A 10 -1.96 2.45 -1.43
CA ASP A 10 -3.18 3.08 -0.95
C ASP A 10 -3.16 3.14 0.59
N LEU A 11 -3.07 4.34 1.14
CA LEU A 11 -2.99 4.59 2.58
C LEU A 11 -4.31 5.19 3.07
N GLY A 12 -5.19 4.33 3.56
CA GLY A 12 -6.43 4.74 4.20
C GLY A 12 -6.23 5.12 5.68
N ALA A 13 -7.27 5.71 6.27
CA ALA A 13 -7.24 6.18 7.65
C ALA A 13 -7.27 5.08 8.73
N THR A 14 -7.24 3.80 8.37
CA THR A 14 -7.12 2.68 9.34
C THR A 14 -6.46 1.43 8.73
N SER A 15 -6.23 1.41 7.43
CA SER A 15 -5.61 0.30 6.71
C SER A 15 -4.83 0.82 5.51
N GLY A 16 -3.85 0.05 5.07
CA GLY A 16 -3.10 0.30 3.84
C GLY A 16 -3.00 -0.93 2.96
N ARG A 17 -2.71 -0.70 1.68
CA ARG A 17 -2.54 -1.76 0.66
C ARG A 17 -1.36 -1.44 -0.25
N VAL A 18 -0.60 -2.47 -0.61
CA VAL A 18 0.32 -2.47 -1.75
C VAL A 18 -0.30 -3.32 -2.85
N ILE A 19 -0.47 -2.75 -4.04
CA ILE A 19 -1.18 -3.38 -5.15
C ILE A 19 -0.28 -3.36 -6.39
N LEU A 20 -0.06 -4.53 -6.98
CA LEU A 20 0.57 -4.68 -8.29
C LEU A 20 -0.49 -4.57 -9.37
N ALA A 21 -0.28 -3.67 -10.32
CA ALA A 21 -1.12 -3.50 -11.49
C ALA A 21 -0.29 -3.78 -12.76
N LYS A 22 -0.78 -4.69 -13.60
CA LYS A 22 -0.14 -5.10 -14.87
C LYS A 22 -1.09 -4.86 -16.03
N MET A 23 -0.64 -4.15 -17.06
CA MET A 23 -1.32 -4.09 -18.35
C MET A 23 -0.78 -5.21 -19.23
N LYS A 24 -1.62 -6.22 -19.51
CA LYS A 24 -1.26 -7.39 -20.31
C LYS A 24 -2.31 -7.60 -21.39
N HIS A 25 -1.90 -7.63 -22.67
CA HIS A 25 -2.80 -7.77 -23.83
C HIS A 25 -4.00 -6.80 -23.83
N GLY A 26 -3.79 -5.56 -23.36
CA GLY A 26 -4.86 -4.55 -23.27
C GLY A 26 -5.82 -4.71 -22.10
N ARG A 27 -5.58 -5.67 -21.19
CA ARG A 27 -6.34 -5.85 -19.95
C ARG A 27 -5.51 -5.42 -18.74
N LEU A 28 -6.17 -4.79 -17.77
CA LEU A 28 -5.59 -4.50 -16.48
C LEU A 28 -5.81 -5.70 -15.55
N GLU A 29 -4.72 -6.27 -15.05
CA GLU A 29 -4.71 -7.30 -14.02
C GLU A 29 -4.15 -6.69 -12.72
N THR A 30 -4.76 -6.98 -11.58
CA THR A 30 -4.35 -6.44 -10.27
C THR A 30 -4.21 -7.52 -9.21
N GLU A 31 -3.22 -7.38 -8.35
CA GLU A 31 -2.93 -8.28 -7.24
C GLU A 31 -2.61 -7.46 -5.97
N ILE A 32 -3.21 -7.81 -4.83
CA ILE A 32 -2.85 -7.19 -3.54
C ILE A 32 -1.65 -7.95 -2.99
N LEU A 33 -0.48 -7.31 -2.99
CA LEU A 33 0.76 -7.89 -2.48
C LEU A 33 0.83 -7.83 -0.95
N ASN A 34 0.31 -6.75 -0.37
CA ASN A 34 0.18 -6.63 1.08
C ASN A 34 -1.08 -5.84 1.46
N ARG A 35 -1.72 -6.24 2.56
CA ARG A 35 -2.78 -5.48 3.24
C ARG A 35 -2.43 -5.43 4.71
N PHE A 36 -2.31 -4.22 5.25
CA PHE A 36 -1.82 -4.00 6.60
C PHE A 36 -2.70 -2.99 7.37
N PRO A 37 -2.71 -3.04 8.71
CA PRO A 37 -3.35 -2.01 9.52
C PRO A 37 -2.55 -0.70 9.43
N ASN A 38 -3.25 0.43 9.31
CA ASN A 38 -2.67 1.75 9.48
C ASN A 38 -3.09 2.24 10.86
N VAL A 39 -2.25 1.98 11.86
CA VAL A 39 -2.58 2.28 13.26
C VAL A 39 -2.37 3.77 13.54
N ILE A 40 -3.43 4.44 13.97
CA ILE A 40 -3.35 5.80 14.51
C ILE A 40 -2.83 5.71 15.93
N LYS A 41 -1.75 6.44 16.22
CA LYS A 41 -1.21 6.61 17.57
C LYS A 41 -1.76 7.89 18.17
N GLU A 42 -2.30 7.81 19.38
CA GLU A 42 -2.68 8.99 20.15
C GLU A 42 -1.56 9.36 21.13
N ILE A 43 -1.09 10.60 21.07
CA ILE A 43 -0.04 11.15 21.95
C ILE A 43 -0.49 12.54 22.39
N ASP A 44 -0.62 12.75 23.70
CA ASP A 44 -1.09 14.01 24.31
C ASP A 44 -2.38 14.57 23.67
N GLY A 45 -3.36 13.70 23.43
CA GLY A 45 -4.67 14.05 22.86
C GLY A 45 -4.65 14.39 21.37
N ARG A 46 -3.57 14.06 20.66
CA ARG A 46 -3.43 14.26 19.21
C ARG A 46 -3.17 12.96 18.48
N CYS A 47 -3.71 12.84 17.28
CA CYS A 47 -3.56 11.66 16.42
C CYS A 47 -2.35 11.79 15.50
N TYR A 48 -1.55 10.73 15.42
CA TYR A 48 -0.37 10.63 14.58
C TYR A 48 -0.35 9.33 13.79
N TRP A 49 0.25 9.40 12.61
CA TRP A 49 0.60 8.22 11.84
C TRP A 49 1.96 7.68 12.25
N ASP A 50 2.05 6.36 12.43
CA ASP A 50 3.34 5.69 12.59
C ASP A 50 4.01 5.51 11.22
N ILE A 51 4.87 6.47 10.87
CA ILE A 51 5.57 6.49 9.57
C ILE A 51 6.51 5.28 9.40
N TYR A 52 7.14 4.80 10.48
CA TYR A 52 8.02 3.64 10.40
C TYR A 52 7.24 2.35 10.15
N SER A 53 6.10 2.18 10.85
CA SER A 53 5.21 1.05 10.60
C SER A 53 4.69 1.08 9.17
N LEU A 54 4.23 2.24 8.67
CA LEU A 54 3.77 2.40 7.30
C LEU A 54 4.84 2.01 6.28
N PHE A 55 6.06 2.52 6.46
CA PHE A 55 7.17 2.23 5.55
C PHE A 55 7.55 0.75 5.55
N ASN A 56 7.61 0.11 6.73
CA ASN A 56 7.91 -1.31 6.83
C ASN A 56 6.83 -2.16 6.15
N SER A 57 5.55 -1.86 6.35
CA SER A 57 4.47 -2.61 5.68
C SER A 57 4.46 -2.41 4.16
N ILE A 58 4.87 -1.22 3.67
CA ILE A 58 5.09 -1.00 2.23
C ILE A 58 6.24 -1.88 1.73
N LYS A 59 7.37 -1.92 2.44
CA LYS A 59 8.52 -2.77 2.08
C LYS A 59 8.15 -4.24 2.04
N GLU A 60 7.41 -4.74 3.03
CA GLU A 60 6.92 -6.13 3.08
C GLU A 60 6.09 -6.50 1.84
N GLY A 61 5.38 -5.54 1.23
CA GLY A 61 4.65 -5.77 -0.01
C GLY A 61 5.48 -5.67 -1.29
N LEU A 62 6.77 -5.33 -1.19
CA LEU A 62 7.70 -5.16 -2.32
C LEU A 62 8.88 -6.15 -2.31
N GLU A 63 9.12 -6.82 -1.18
CA GLU A 63 10.10 -7.92 -1.03
C GLU A 63 9.58 -9.22 -1.68
#